data_AF-A0A8X6HP15-F1
#
_entry.id   AF-A0A8X6HP15-F1
#
_cell.length_a   1.000
_cell.length_b   1.000
_cell.length_c   1.000
_cell.angle_alpha   90.00
_cell.angle_beta   90.00
_cell.angle_gamma   90.00
#
_symmetry.space_group_name_H-M   'P 1'
#
loop_
_entity.id
_entity.type
_entity.pdbx_description
1 polymer ?
#
loop_
_entity_poly.entity_id
_entity_poly.type
_entity_poly.pdbx_seq_one_letter_code
_entity_poly.pdbx_strand_id
1 'polypeptide(L)'
;MSRSGIKLLEHMRKIGRSVKKILADFFVKFPTPQATLAAEPSDISKILTPLGLQDKKARIILRFCDEYINKNWKYPIQLHGIGKYGNDSYRIFCVNEWKQVSPKDHMLEKYHEWLKTTFR
;
A
#
# COMPACT_ATOMS: atom_id res chain seq x y z
N MET A 1 14.72 -27.17 -2.05
CA MET A 1 14.04 -26.03 -2.71
C MET A 1 14.32 -26.07 -4.20
N SER A 2 13.29 -26.12 -5.06
CA SER A 2 13.48 -26.24 -6.52
C SER A 2 14.08 -24.96 -7.12
N ARG A 3 14.81 -25.09 -8.24
CA ARG A 3 15.36 -23.95 -9.01
C ARG A 3 14.28 -22.92 -9.40
N SER A 4 13.00 -23.33 -9.48
CA SER A 4 11.85 -22.46 -9.73
C SER A 4 11.50 -21.56 -8.54
N GLY A 5 11.67 -22.04 -7.31
CA GLY A 5 11.40 -21.26 -6.09
C GLY A 5 12.38 -20.10 -5.88
N ILE A 6 13.65 -20.30 -6.24
CA ILE A 6 14.69 -19.25 -6.14
C ILE A 6 14.41 -18.11 -7.14
N LYS A 7 14.02 -18.43 -8.38
CA LYS A 7 13.65 -17.42 -9.39
C LYS A 7 12.44 -16.57 -8.98
N LEU A 8 11.41 -17.19 -8.38
CA LEU A 8 10.24 -16.46 -7.86
C LEU A 8 10.62 -15.49 -6.74
N LEU A 9 11.47 -15.91 -5.80
CA LEU A 9 11.94 -15.06 -4.71
C LEU A 9 12.82 -13.90 -5.20
N GLU A 10 13.72 -14.14 -6.16
CA GLU A 10 14.52 -13.08 -6.79
C GLU A 10 13.66 -12.08 -7.56
N HIS A 11 12.63 -12.56 -8.26
CA HIS A 11 11.67 -11.73 -8.97
C HIS A 11 10.85 -10.87 -8.00
N MET A 12 10.30 -11.45 -6.93
CA MET A 12 9.60 -10.72 -5.87
C MET A 12 10.49 -9.66 -5.21
N ARG A 13 11.78 -9.97 -4.96
CA ARG A 13 12.77 -9.02 -4.43
C ARG A 13 13.03 -7.86 -5.40
N LYS A 14 13.12 -8.14 -6.71
CA LYS A 14 13.31 -7.11 -7.75
C LYS A 14 12.08 -6.22 -7.89
N ILE A 15 10.87 -6.80 -7.85
CA ILE A 15 9.60 -6.05 -7.81
C ILE A 15 9.59 -5.12 -6.60
N GLY A 16 9.92 -5.61 -5.40
CA GLY A 16 9.93 -4.79 -4.18
C GLY A 16 10.85 -3.57 -4.27
N ARG A 17 12.04 -3.70 -4.87
CA ARG A 17 12.95 -2.57 -5.11
C ARG A 17 12.41 -1.59 -6.15
N SER A 18 11.77 -2.10 -7.21
CA SER A 18 11.12 -1.27 -8.23
C SER A 18 9.97 -0.46 -7.64
N VAL A 19 9.12 -1.09 -6.83
CA VAL A 19 7.98 -0.44 -6.17
C VAL A 19 8.45 0.69 -5.25
N LYS A 20 9.52 0.51 -4.47
CA LYS A 20 10.05 1.57 -3.61
C LYS A 20 10.46 2.81 -4.40
N LYS A 21 11.15 2.65 -5.53
CA LYS A 21 11.53 3.78 -6.39
C LYS A 21 10.30 4.49 -6.95
N ILE A 22 9.34 3.73 -7.48
CA ILE A 22 8.10 4.28 -8.06
C ILE A 22 7.29 5.02 -6.99
N LEU A 23 7.21 4.51 -5.76
CA LEU A 23 6.55 5.19 -4.65
C LEU A 23 7.27 6.49 -4.27
N ALA A 24 8.60 6.49 -4.24
CA ALA A 24 9.37 7.70 -3.98
C ALA A 24 9.11 8.78 -5.05
N ASP A 25 9.21 8.41 -6.33
CA ASP A 25 8.93 9.31 -7.45
C ASP A 25 7.47 9.83 -7.41
N PHE A 26 6.53 8.97 -7.02
CA PHE A 26 5.13 9.34 -6.83
C PHE A 26 4.96 10.40 -5.74
N PHE A 27 5.52 10.20 -4.54
CA PHE A 27 5.38 11.16 -3.43
C PHE A 27 6.17 12.45 -3.65
N VAL A 28 7.24 12.43 -4.45
CA VAL A 28 7.92 13.66 -4.87
C VAL A 28 7.01 14.48 -5.78
N LYS A 29 6.32 13.85 -6.75
CA LYS A 29 5.44 14.56 -7.68
C LYS A 29 4.09 14.94 -7.06
N PHE A 30 3.53 14.09 -6.20
CA PHE A 30 2.22 14.25 -5.58
C PHE A 30 2.34 14.07 -4.05
N PRO A 31 2.82 15.10 -3.33
CA PRO A 31 3.17 14.98 -1.92
C PRO A 31 1.96 14.88 -0.98
N THR A 32 0.77 15.24 -1.44
CA THR A 32 -0.46 15.23 -0.63
C THR A 32 -1.63 14.61 -1.41
N PRO A 33 -2.67 14.12 -0.70
CA PRO A 33 -3.90 13.68 -1.35
C PRO A 33 -4.55 14.78 -2.23
N GLN A 34 -4.50 16.04 -1.79
CA GLN A 34 -5.00 17.19 -2.55
C GLN A 34 -4.21 17.42 -3.84
N ALA A 35 -2.87 17.37 -3.76
CA ALA A 35 -2.01 17.48 -4.95
C ALA A 35 -2.23 16.32 -5.91
N THR A 36 -2.51 15.12 -5.38
CA THR A 36 -2.85 13.95 -6.20
C THR A 36 -4.19 14.15 -6.93
N LEU A 37 -5.21 14.72 -6.28
CA LEU A 37 -6.51 14.99 -6.90
C LEU A 37 -6.47 16.09 -7.95
N ALA A 38 -5.58 17.08 -7.79
CA ALA A 38 -5.36 18.14 -8.76
C ALA A 38 -4.54 17.68 -9.98
N ALA A 39 -4.01 16.46 -9.98
CA ALA A 39 -3.19 15.93 -11.05
C ALA A 39 -4.03 15.38 -12.21
N GLU A 40 -3.49 15.48 -13.42
CA GLU A 40 -4.03 14.78 -14.58
C GLU A 40 -3.93 13.25 -14.38
N PRO A 41 -5.02 12.48 -14.59
CA PRO A 41 -4.99 11.03 -14.42
C PRO A 41 -3.89 10.34 -15.24
N SER A 42 -3.58 10.88 -16.42
CA SER A 42 -2.52 10.37 -17.29
C SER A 42 -1.12 10.49 -16.67
N ASP A 43 -0.89 11.48 -15.82
CA ASP A 43 0.40 11.67 -15.15
C ASP A 43 0.62 10.67 -14.02
N ILE A 44 -0.45 10.31 -13.31
CA ILE A 44 -0.44 9.22 -12.34
C ILE A 44 -0.20 7.90 -13.07
N SER A 45 -0.93 7.62 -14.16
CA SER A 45 -0.74 6.41 -14.96
C SER A 45 0.70 6.26 -15.46
N LYS A 46 1.33 7.33 -15.96
CA LYS A 46 2.72 7.30 -16.43
C LYS A 46 3.68 6.78 -15.36
N ILE A 47 3.62 7.32 -14.13
CA ILE A 47 4.47 6.87 -13.02
C ILE A 47 4.22 5.39 -12.68
N LEU A 48 2.96 4.95 -12.75
CA LEU A 48 2.57 3.58 -12.39
C LEU A 48 2.80 2.55 -13.50
N THR A 49 3.18 2.97 -14.71
CA THR A 49 3.40 2.10 -15.87
C THR A 49 4.22 0.86 -15.56
N PRO A 50 5.36 0.92 -14.84
CA PRO A 50 6.18 -0.26 -14.59
C PRO A 50 5.52 -1.29 -13.66
N LEU A 51 4.45 -0.92 -12.95
CA LEU A 51 3.69 -1.81 -12.07
C LEU A 51 2.54 -2.53 -12.79
N GLY A 52 2.23 -2.14 -14.03
CA GLY A 52 1.09 -2.63 -14.80
C GLY A 52 -0.27 -2.21 -14.22
N LEU A 53 -1.34 -2.37 -15.01
CA LEU A 53 -2.70 -1.94 -14.66
C LEU A 53 -2.78 -0.46 -14.26
N GLN A 54 -1.90 0.36 -14.83
CA GLN A 54 -1.63 1.73 -14.41
C GLN A 54 -2.89 2.60 -14.43
N ASP A 55 -3.73 2.52 -15.45
CA ASP A 55 -4.95 3.33 -15.54
C ASP A 55 -5.99 2.92 -14.50
N LYS A 56 -6.09 1.62 -14.22
CA LYS A 56 -6.95 1.11 -13.15
C LYS A 56 -6.44 1.59 -11.79
N LYS A 57 -5.13 1.50 -11.54
CA LYS A 57 -4.50 1.96 -10.30
C LYS A 57 -4.66 3.47 -10.13
N ALA A 58 -4.47 4.26 -11.19
CA ALA A 58 -4.66 5.71 -11.17
C ALA A 58 -6.08 6.09 -10.74
N ARG A 59 -7.11 5.46 -11.34
CA ARG A 59 -8.52 5.67 -10.94
C ARG A 59 -8.78 5.29 -9.48
N ILE A 60 -8.22 4.18 -9.02
CA ILE A 60 -8.35 3.75 -7.62
C ILE A 60 -7.70 4.77 -6.68
N ILE A 61 -6.49 5.24 -6.99
CA ILE A 61 -5.76 6.22 -6.17
C ILE A 61 -6.50 7.54 -6.10
N LEU A 62 -6.97 8.07 -7.24
CA LEU A 62 -7.74 9.30 -7.27
C LEU A 62 -9.01 9.19 -6.41
N ARG A 63 -9.78 8.12 -6.59
CA ARG A 63 -10.97 7.89 -5.77
C ARG A 63 -10.65 7.69 -4.29
N PHE A 64 -9.55 7.00 -3.98
CA PHE A 64 -9.08 6.86 -2.60
C PHE A 64 -8.77 8.22 -1.98
N CYS A 65 -8.02 9.08 -2.67
CA CYS A 65 -7.67 10.41 -2.18
C CYS A 65 -8.90 11.29 -1.96
N ASP A 66 -9.88 11.22 -2.86
CA ASP A 66 -11.16 11.94 -2.71
C ASP A 66 -11.92 11.46 -1.47
N GLU A 67 -12.14 10.15 -1.34
CA GLU A 67 -12.81 9.58 -0.17
C GLU A 67 -12.01 9.83 1.12
N TYR A 68 -10.68 9.83 1.07
CA TYR A 68 -9.83 10.08 2.24
C TYR A 68 -10.04 11.49 2.82
N ILE A 69 -10.20 12.50 1.95
CA ILE A 69 -10.42 13.90 2.35
C ILE A 69 -11.88 14.15 2.72
N ASN A 70 -12.81 13.68 1.87
CA ASN A 70 -14.19 14.16 1.87
C ASN A 70 -15.17 13.24 2.60
N LYS A 71 -14.80 11.98 2.87
CA LYS A 71 -15.67 11.03 3.57
C LYS A 71 -15.43 11.11 5.08
N ASN A 72 -16.48 10.95 5.88
CA ASN A 72 -16.32 10.66 7.30
C ASN A 72 -16.02 9.16 7.46
N TRP A 73 -14.77 8.80 7.71
CA TRP A 73 -14.33 7.42 7.88
C TRP A 73 -13.57 7.25 9.20
N LYS A 74 -13.72 6.07 9.82
CA LYS A 74 -13.01 5.70 11.05
C LYS A 74 -11.82 4.78 10.76
N TYR A 75 -12.02 3.84 9.83
CA TYR A 75 -11.00 2.87 9.42
C TYR A 75 -10.85 2.89 7.90
N PRO A 76 -9.63 2.80 7.37
CA PRO A 76 -9.39 3.00 5.95
C PRO A 76 -9.98 1.88 5.08
N ILE A 77 -10.38 0.73 5.63
CA ILE A 77 -11.16 -0.29 4.89
C ILE A 77 -12.46 0.27 4.30
N GLN A 78 -12.96 1.37 4.86
CA GLN A 78 -14.14 2.08 4.35
C GLN A 78 -13.85 2.89 3.09
N LEU A 79 -12.58 3.08 2.74
CA LEU A 79 -12.11 3.86 1.60
C LEU A 79 -11.88 2.95 0.39
N HIS A 80 -12.23 3.45 -0.78
CA HIS A 80 -12.02 2.72 -2.03
C HIS A 80 -10.56 2.28 -2.21
N GLY A 81 -10.35 1.03 -2.65
CA GLY A 81 -9.01 0.48 -2.90
C GLY A 81 -8.29 -0.08 -1.68
N ILE A 82 -8.81 0.11 -0.46
CA ILE A 82 -8.21 -0.45 0.76
C ILE A 82 -8.92 -1.75 1.16
N GLY A 83 -8.18 -2.86 1.08
CA GLY A 83 -8.62 -4.15 1.59
C GLY A 83 -8.12 -4.44 3.01
N LYS A 84 -8.33 -5.68 3.46
CA LYS A 84 -7.92 -6.15 4.80
C LYS A 84 -6.44 -5.84 5.11
N TYR A 85 -5.54 -6.09 4.17
CA TYR A 85 -4.11 -5.82 4.32
C TYR A 85 -3.82 -4.35 4.69
N GLY A 86 -4.38 -3.40 3.93
CA GLY A 86 -4.17 -1.97 4.19
C GLY A 86 -4.78 -1.53 5.51
N ASN A 87 -5.94 -2.08 5.86
CA ASN A 87 -6.59 -1.79 7.14
C ASN A 87 -5.85 -2.35 8.35
N ASP A 88 -5.38 -3.59 8.29
CA ASP A 88 -4.56 -4.18 9.34
C ASP A 88 -3.25 -3.39 9.51
N SER A 89 -2.63 -2.98 8.40
CA SER A 89 -1.43 -2.14 8.42
C SER A 89 -1.70 -0.82 9.14
N TYR A 90 -2.77 -0.11 8.80
CA TYR A 90 -3.17 1.12 9.48
C TYR A 90 -3.39 0.90 10.98
N ARG A 91 -4.11 -0.16 11.37
CA ARG A 91 -4.40 -0.46 12.78
C ARG A 91 -3.13 -0.76 13.58
N ILE A 92 -2.16 -1.44 12.96
CA ILE A 92 -0.87 -1.76 13.59
C ILE A 92 0.01 -0.51 13.70
N PHE A 93 0.19 0.24 12.62
CA PHE A 93 1.23 1.27 12.52
C PHE A 93 0.76 2.68 12.87
N CYS A 94 -0.53 3.00 12.69
CA CYS A 94 -1.02 4.37 12.80
C CYS A 94 -1.84 4.66 14.06
N VAL A 95 -2.52 3.66 14.63
CA VAL A 95 -3.46 3.87 15.75
C VAL A 95 -3.24 2.95 16.97
N ASN A 96 -2.09 2.27 17.04
CA ASN A 96 -1.70 1.41 18.18
C ASN A 96 -2.74 0.33 18.57
N GLU A 97 -3.53 -0.15 17.60
CA GLU A 97 -4.51 -1.23 17.81
C GLU A 97 -3.91 -2.61 17.51
N TRP A 98 -2.58 -2.72 17.42
CA TRP A 98 -1.90 -3.93 16.94
C TRP A 98 -2.29 -5.19 17.73
N LYS A 99 -2.57 -5.11 19.05
CA LYS A 99 -3.05 -6.25 19.86
C LYS A 99 -4.42 -6.80 19.41
N GLN A 100 -5.22 -6.02 18.69
CA GLN A 100 -6.58 -6.34 18.23
C GLN A 100 -6.64 -6.75 16.75
N VAL A 101 -5.49 -6.93 16.11
CA VAL A 101 -5.37 -7.26 14.69
C VAL A 101 -4.91 -8.72 14.54
N SER A 102 -5.47 -9.41 13.55
CA SER A 102 -4.99 -10.73 13.09
C SER A 102 -4.70 -10.62 11.59
N PRO A 103 -3.45 -10.25 11.21
CA PRO A 103 -3.09 -10.08 9.81
C PRO A 103 -3.03 -11.43 9.10
N LYS A 104 -3.37 -11.44 7.80
CA LYS A 104 -3.24 -12.62 6.92
C LYS A 104 -2.13 -12.48 5.88
N ASP A 105 -1.54 -11.29 5.77
CA ASP A 105 -0.39 -11.07 4.90
C ASP A 105 0.87 -11.62 5.55
N HIS A 106 1.66 -12.38 4.79
CA HIS A 106 2.81 -13.11 5.31
C HIS A 106 3.88 -12.20 5.96
N MET A 107 4.11 -11.01 5.40
CA MET A 107 5.11 -10.09 5.94
C MET A 107 4.57 -9.32 7.13
N LEU A 108 3.29 -8.94 7.09
CA LEU A 108 2.63 -8.26 8.21
C LEU A 108 2.46 -9.20 9.42
N GLU A 109 2.17 -10.48 9.19
CA GLU A 109 2.12 -11.52 10.22
C GLU A 109 3.49 -11.69 10.90
N LYS A 110 4.58 -11.79 10.14
CA LYS A 110 5.94 -11.85 10.70
C LYS A 110 6.25 -10.65 11.62
N TYR A 111 5.88 -9.44 11.19
CA TYR A 111 6.08 -8.24 12.01
C TYR A 111 5.20 -8.26 13.27
N HIS A 112 3.96 -8.71 13.14
CA HIS A 112 3.00 -8.80 14.25
C HIS A 112 3.43 -9.82 15.30
N GLU A 113 3.96 -10.97 14.90
CA GLU A 113 4.53 -11.96 15.82
C GLU A 113 5.76 -11.41 16.56
N TRP A 114 6.63 -10.66 15.86
CA TRP A 114 7.73 -9.95 16.51
C TRP A 114 7.25 -8.91 17.54
N LEU A 115 6.18 -8.17 17.25
CA LEU A 115 5.59 -7.24 18.21
C LEU A 115 5.12 -7.96 19.48
N LYS A 116 4.42 -9.10 19.35
CA LYS A 116 3.93 -9.89 20.49
C LYS A 116 5.05 -10.45 21.35
N THR A 117 6.16 -10.85 20.74
CA THR A 117 7.30 -11.40 21.50
C THR A 117 8.12 -10.32 22.19
N THR A 118 8.19 -9.12 21.60
CA THR A 118 8.96 -8.00 22.13
C THR A 118 8.20 -7.23 23.21
N PHE A 119 6.90 -7.00 22.99
CA PHE A 119 6.04 -6.21 23.86
C PHE A 119 4.91 -7.10 24.38
N ARG A 120 5.08 -7.70 25.56
CA ARG A 120 3.99 -8.41 26.26
C ARG A 120 3.05 -7.40 26.91
#